data_AF-A0A965IQU6-F1
#
_entry.id   AF-A0A965IQU6-F1
#
_cell.length_a   1.000
_cell.length_b   1.000
_cell.length_c   1.000
_cell.angle_alpha   90.00
_cell.angle_beta   90.00
_cell.angle_gamma   90.00
#
_symmetry.space_group_name_H-M   'P 1'
#
loop_
_entity.id
_entity.type
_entity.pdbx_description
1 polymer ?
#
loop_
_entity_poly.entity_id
_entity_poly.type
_entity_poly.pdbx_seq_one_letter_code
_entity_poly.pdbx_strand_id
1 'polypeptide(L)' 'MFKFDVVASTVPQPVFELDGVMYLPDYSKKHRWIGPGPTELRTEYTTAELVDLGAEKRIEQLWLRSWTEEVT' A
#
# COMPACT_ATOMS: atom_id res chain seq x y z
N MET A 1 11.70 -28.18 -0.28
CA MET A 1 10.28 -28.52 -0.48
C MET A 1 9.46 -27.30 -0.09
N PHE A 2 8.86 -26.61 -1.06
CA PHE A 2 8.00 -25.46 -0.78
C PHE A 2 6.63 -25.96 -0.31
N LYS A 3 6.12 -25.39 0.77
CA LYS A 3 4.83 -25.76 1.39
C LYS A 3 3.80 -24.72 0.93
N PHE A 4 2.86 -25.14 0.09
CA PHE A 4 1.91 -24.23 -0.58
C PHE A 4 0.61 -23.99 0.21
N ASP A 5 0.47 -24.58 1.41
CA ASP A 5 -0.76 -24.52 2.22
C ASP A 5 -0.65 -23.60 3.46
N VAL A 6 0.31 -22.67 3.47
CA VAL A 6 0.48 -21.73 4.59
C VAL A 6 0.01 -20.34 4.16
N VAL A 7 -0.94 -19.78 4.91
CA VAL A 7 -1.40 -18.39 4.71
C VAL A 7 -0.20 -17.45 4.88
N ALA A 8 0.04 -16.59 3.89
CA ALA A 8 1.12 -15.61 3.96
C ALA A 8 0.85 -14.62 5.10
N SER A 9 1.86 -14.36 5.93
CA SER A 9 1.76 -13.40 7.04
C SER A 9 1.49 -11.98 6.51
N THR A 10 0.64 -11.26 7.23
CA THR A 10 0.40 -9.83 7.03
C THR A 10 1.03 -9.04 8.17
N VAL A 11 1.33 -7.77 7.90
CA VAL A 11 1.82 -6.80 8.88
C VAL A 11 0.99 -5.52 8.79
N PRO A 12 0.83 -4.77 9.90
CA PRO A 12 0.13 -3.49 9.88
C PRO A 12 0.88 -2.51 8.99
N GLN A 13 0.21 -1.96 7.99
CA GLN A 13 0.78 -0.98 7.07
C GLN A 13 -0.19 0.19 6.88
N PRO A 14 0.33 1.40 6.61
CA PRO A 14 -0.53 2.50 6.27
C PRO A 14 -1.23 2.25 4.93
N VAL A 15 -2.44 2.79 4.80
CA VAL A 15 -3.18 2.98 3.56
C VAL A 15 -3.80 4.38 3.58
N PHE A 16 -4.21 4.88 2.43
CA PHE A 16 -4.91 6.17 2.33
C PHE A 16 -6.27 5.98 1.68
N GLU A 17 -7.30 6.60 2.23
CA GLU A 17 -8.62 6.68 1.62
C GLU A 17 -8.87 8.11 1.15
N LEU A 18 -9.11 8.29 -0.15
CA LEU A 18 -9.47 9.56 -0.76
C LEU A 18 -10.81 9.39 -1.45
N ASP A 19 -11.83 10.15 -1.03
CA ASP A 19 -13.19 10.10 -1.58
C ASP A 19 -13.78 8.68 -1.67
N GLY A 20 -13.52 7.85 -0.65
CA GLY A 20 -13.96 6.46 -0.58
C GLY A 20 -13.13 5.48 -1.42
N VAL A 21 -12.05 5.93 -2.06
CA VAL A 21 -11.12 5.09 -2.82
C VAL A 21 -9.89 4.81 -1.98
N MET A 22 -9.59 3.52 -1.76
CA MET A 22 -8.36 3.11 -1.07
C MET A 22 -7.16 3.09 -2.00
N TYR A 23 -6.06 3.63 -1.49
CA TYR A 23 -4.74 3.63 -2.09
C TYR A 23 -3.81 2.79 -1.22
N LEU A 24 -3.25 1.75 -1.83
CA LEU A 24 -2.39 0.77 -1.15
C LEU A 24 -0.92 1.11 -1.34
N PRO A 25 -0.04 0.72 -0.41
CA PRO A 25 1.39 0.96 -0.56
C PRO A 25 1.94 0.15 -1.74
N ASP A 26 2.70 0.81 -2.62
CA ASP A 26 3.36 0.17 -3.75
C ASP A 26 4.30 -0.94 -3.26
N TYR A 27 4.40 -2.03 -4.03
CA TYR A 27 5.19 -3.19 -3.62
C TYR A 27 6.70 -2.96 -3.64
N SER A 28 7.18 -2.00 -4.44
CA SER A 28 8.60 -1.81 -4.73
C SER A 28 9.11 -0.41 -4.39
N LYS A 29 8.25 0.61 -4.46
CA LYS A 29 8.60 2.02 -4.25
C LYS A 29 8.09 2.51 -2.90
N LYS A 30 9.01 2.95 -2.04
CA LYS A 30 8.68 3.65 -0.79
C LYS A 30 7.89 4.93 -1.09
N HIS A 31 6.97 5.29 -0.19
CA HIS A 31 6.17 6.52 -0.25
C HIS A 31 5.33 6.71 -1.53
N ARG A 32 5.00 5.61 -2.21
CA ARG A 32 4.12 5.58 -3.38
C ARG A 32 2.87 4.77 -3.05
N TRP A 33 1.73 5.28 -3.49
CA TRP A 33 0.40 4.80 -3.16
C TRP A 33 -0.39 4.58 -4.44
N ILE A 34 -0.97 3.39 -4.57
CA ILE A 34 -1.52 2.88 -5.82
C ILE A 34 -3.03 2.73 -5.69
N GLY A 35 -3.77 3.40 -6.55
CA GLY A 35 -5.22 3.27 -6.66
C GLY A 35 -5.63 1.98 -7.39
N PRO A 36 -6.94 1.67 -7.42
CA PRO A 36 -7.44 0.50 -8.13
C PRO A 36 -7.30 0.65 -9.65
N GLY A 37 -7.16 -0.47 -10.34
CA GLY A 37 -7.16 -0.53 -11.81
C GLY A 37 -5.86 -1.08 -12.42
N PRO A 38 -5.83 -1.24 -13.76
CA PRO A 38 -4.65 -1.72 -14.47
C PRO A 38 -3.54 -0.67 -14.44
N THR A 39 -2.28 -1.09 -14.56
CA THR A 39 -1.09 -0.24 -14.44
C THR A 39 -1.13 1.03 -15.30
N GLU A 40 -1.67 0.94 -16.52
CA GLU A 40 -1.74 2.07 -17.46
C GLU A 40 -2.83 3.10 -17.11
N LEU A 41 -3.79 2.74 -16.24
CA LEU A 41 -4.96 3.57 -15.92
C LEU A 41 -5.08 3.90 -14.44
N ARG A 42 -4.35 3.20 -13.57
CA ARG A 42 -4.40 3.43 -12.13
C ARG A 42 -3.76 4.76 -11.79
N THR A 43 -4.34 5.43 -10.79
CA THR A 43 -3.73 6.62 -10.19
C THR A 43 -2.61 6.20 -9.25
N GLU A 44 -1.52 6.97 -9.24
CA GLU A 44 -0.42 6.77 -8.31
C GLU A 44 -0.05 8.09 -7.64
N TYR A 45 -0.03 8.12 -6.31
CA TYR A 45 0.28 9.31 -5.54
C TYR A 45 1.45 9.08 -4.60
N THR A 46 2.14 10.16 -4.28
CA THR A 46 3.04 10.26 -3.14
C THR A 46 2.23 10.48 -1.86
N THR A 47 2.86 10.27 -0.70
CA THR A 47 2.23 10.61 0.59
C THR A 47 1.85 12.09 0.68
N ALA A 48 2.68 13.00 0.16
CA ALA A 48 2.42 14.44 0.22
C ALA A 48 1.19 14.81 -0.60
N GLU A 49 1.08 14.31 -1.84
CA GLU A 49 -0.08 14.55 -2.70
C GLU A 49 -1.38 14.05 -2.05
N LEU A 50 -1.38 12.88 -1.42
CA LEU A 50 -2.56 12.37 -0.73
C LEU A 50 -2.95 13.22 0.49
N VAL A 51 -1.97 13.70 1.25
CA VAL A 51 -2.23 14.61 2.38
C VAL A 51 -2.80 15.94 1.88
N ASP A 52 -2.23 16.50 0.82
CA ASP A 52 -2.70 17.76 0.22
C ASP A 52 -4.11 17.63 -0.38
N LEU A 53 -4.47 16.44 -0.87
CA LEU A 53 -5.81 16.10 -1.35
C LEU A 53 -6.81 15.80 -0.22
N GLY A 54 -6.38 15.81 1.04
CA GLY A 54 -7.25 15.53 2.19
C GLY A 54 -7.57 14.05 2.40
N ALA A 55 -6.73 13.14 1.88
CA ALA A 55 -6.91 11.71 2.08
C ALA A 55 -6.74 11.32 3.56
N GLU A 56 -7.60 10.43 4.04
CA GLU A 56 -7.54 9.88 5.39
C GLU A 56 -6.52 8.74 5.46
N LYS A 57 -5.56 8.83 6.38
CA LYS A 57 -4.64 7.73 6.65
C LYS A 57 -5.31 6.67 7.54
N ARG A 58 -5.27 5.42 7.10
CA ARG A 58 -5.70 4.24 7.89
C ARG A 58 -4.58 3.21 8.03
N ILE A 59 -4.80 2.21 8.87
CA ILE A 59 -3.87 1.09 9.08
C ILE A 59 -4.58 -0.21 8.75
N GLU A 60 -4.00 -1.00 7.86
CA GLU A 60 -4.54 -2.28 7.39
C GLU A 60 -3.52 -3.41 7.49
N GLN A 61 -4.01 -4.65 7.54
CA GLN A 61 -3.16 -5.85 7.55
C GLN A 61 -2.83 -6.28 6.12
N LEU A 62 -1.62 -5.98 5.66
CA LEU A 62 -1.16 -6.25 4.29
C LEU A 62 0.07 -7.15 4.25
N TRP A 63 0.27 -7.88 3.15
CA TRP A 63 1.50 -8.64 2.93
C TRP A 63 2.73 -7.73 2.96
N LEU A 64 3.84 -8.25 3.49
CA LEU A 64 5.13 -7.57 3.52
C LEU A 64 5.51 -7.00 2.15
N ARG A 65 6.08 -5.79 2.14
CA ARG A 65 6.69 -5.19 0.95
C ARG A 65 8.20 -5.31 1.05
N SER A 66 8.91 -5.22 -0.07
CA SER A 66 10.38 -5.32 -0.06
C SER A 66 11.03 -4.24 0.81
N TRP A 67 10.33 -3.13 1.06
CA TRP A 67 10.81 -2.00 1.82
C TRP A 67 10.26 -1.90 3.24
N THR A 68 9.35 -2.81 3.67
CA THR A 68 8.85 -2.82 5.05
C THR A 68 9.86 -3.38 6.04
N GLU A 69 10.89 -4.09 5.57
CA GLU A 69 11.98 -4.63 6.40
C GLU A 69 13.07 -3.59 6.74
N GLU A 70 13.08 -2.43 6.07
CA GLU A 70 14.07 -1.36 6.32
C GLU A 70 13.76 -0.48 7.55
N VAL A 71 12.81 -0.89 8.39
CA VAL A 71 12.55 -0.25 9.69
C VAL A 71 13.14 -1.15 10.78
N THR A 72 14.47 -1.17 10.89
CA THR A 72 15.17 -1.70 12.07
C THR A 72 15.98 -0.60 12.72
#